data_AF-A0A9X6U7L0-F1
#
_entry.id   AF-A0A9X6U7L0-F1
#
_cell.length_a   1.000
_cell.length_b   1.000
_cell.length_c   1.000
_cell.angle_alpha   90.00
_cell.angle_beta   90.00
_cell.angle_gamma   90.00
#
_symmetry.space_group_name_H-M   'P 1'
#
loop_
_entity.id
_entity.type
_entity.pdbx_description
1 polymer ?
#
loop_
_entity_poly.entity_id
_entity_poly.type
_entity_poly.pdbx_seq_one_letter_code
_entity_poly.pdbx_strand_id
1 'polypeptide(L)'
;MRERNEVRDALLQVGVLYIFSLVGTWIQEIFHLSIPGSLIGMLMLFLLLSTRILPLKWFELGAEKLIVFLPLFLIPSTTGLMEYGSFLLSKII
;
A
#
# COMPACT_ATOMS: atom_id res chain seq x y z
N MET A 1 -21.62 -4.62 20.77
CA MET A 1 -20.31 -4.46 21.47
C MET A 1 -19.11 -5.06 20.72
N ARG A 2 -19.28 -5.88 19.66
CA ARG A 2 -18.16 -6.49 18.91
C ARG A 2 -17.51 -5.55 17.88
N GLU A 3 -18.27 -4.68 17.22
CA GLU A 3 -17.75 -3.68 16.26
C GLU A 3 -16.83 -2.62 16.88
N ARG A 4 -17.03 -2.24 18.15
CA ARG A 4 -16.24 -1.17 18.79
C ARG A 4 -14.75 -1.51 18.95
N ASN A 5 -14.42 -2.81 19.03
CA ASN A 5 -13.04 -3.27 19.18
C ASN A 5 -12.31 -3.34 17.83
N GLU A 6 -12.99 -3.74 16.76
CA GLU A 6 -12.37 -3.79 15.42
C GLU A 6 -11.94 -2.39 14.95
N VAL A 7 -12.76 -1.36 15.22
CA VAL A 7 -12.43 0.03 14.89
C VAL A 7 -11.19 0.51 15.67
N ARG A 8 -11.06 0.12 16.94
CA ARG A 8 -9.90 0.49 17.77
C ARG A 8 -8.62 -0.14 17.23
N ASP A 9 -8.68 -1.40 16.84
CA ASP A 9 -7.51 -2.12 16.33
C ASP A 9 -7.10 -1.56 14.95
N ALA A 10 -8.06 -1.19 14.10
CA ALA A 10 -7.81 -0.49 12.85
C ALA A 10 -7.19 0.91 13.07
N LEU A 11 -7.66 1.68 14.06
CA LEU A 11 -7.08 2.98 14.39
C LEU A 11 -5.63 2.86 14.87
N LEU A 12 -5.31 1.82 15.66
CA LEU A 12 -3.94 1.54 16.07
C LEU A 12 -3.06 1.17 14.87
N GLN A 13 -3.55 0.33 13.96
CA GLN A 13 -2.82 -0.04 12.74
C GLN A 13 -2.55 1.18 11.85
N VAL A 14 -3.56 2.02 11.62
CA VAL A 14 -3.43 3.26 10.84
C VAL A 14 -2.46 4.24 11.51
N GLY A 15 -2.53 4.37 12.85
CA GLY A 15 -1.60 5.21 13.61
C GLY A 15 -0.14 4.75 13.47
N VAL A 16 0.11 3.44 13.57
CA VAL A 16 1.44 2.87 13.37
C VAL A 16 1.93 3.11 11.93
N LEU A 17 1.09 2.85 10.92
CA LEU A 17 1.41 3.10 9.51
C LEU A 17 1.72 4.58 9.25
N TYR A 18 0.99 5.49 9.89
CA TYR A 18 1.21 6.93 9.77
C TYR A 18 2.57 7.34 10.33
N ILE A 19 2.99 6.78 11.48
CA ILE A 19 4.33 7.00 12.04
C ILE A 19 5.41 6.52 11.08
N PHE A 20 5.27 5.33 10.49
CA PHE A 20 6.23 4.84 9.50
C PHE A 20 6.29 5.71 8.24
N SER A 21 5.15 6.23 7.78
CA SER A 21 5.11 7.17 6.65
C SER A 21 5.78 8.50 6.99
N LEU A 22 5.60 9.02 8.21
CA LEU A 22 6.28 10.22 8.69
C LEU A 22 7.80 10.03 8.71
N VAL A 23 8.26 8.92 9.30
CA VAL A 23 9.69 8.56 9.33
C VAL A 23 10.24 8.38 7.92
N GLY A 24 9.51 7.71 7.03
CA GLY A 24 9.89 7.55 5.62
C GLY A 24 9.99 8.88 4.86
N THR A 25 9.11 9.83 5.17
CA THR A 25 9.14 11.19 4.61
C THR A 25 10.33 12.00 5.14
N TRP A 26 10.63 11.91 6.43
CA TRP A 26 11.84 12.50 7.01
C TRP A 26 13.11 11.95 6.38
N ILE A 27 13.18 10.63 6.16
CA ILE A 27 14.32 9.98 5.48
C ILE A 27 14.40 10.46 4.02
N GLN A 28 13.26 10.56 3.33
CA GLN A 28 13.20 11.07 1.96
C GLN A 28 13.78 12.49 1.87
N GLU A 29 13.40 13.38 2.77
CA GLU A 29 13.86 14.78 2.80
C GLU A 29 15.36 14.87 3.04
N ILE A 30 15.92 14.03 3.92
CA ILE A 30 17.36 14.00 4.19
C ILE A 30 18.16 13.48 2.99
N PHE A 31 17.65 12.45 2.31
CA PHE A 31 18.35 11.79 1.19
C PHE A 31 18.02 12.37 -0.20
N HIS A 32 17.09 13.33 -0.31
CA HIS A 32 16.61 13.91 -1.57
C HIS A 32 16.22 12.87 -2.64
N LEU A 33 15.61 11.76 -2.21
CA LEU A 33 15.20 10.71 -3.14
C LEU A 33 13.93 11.13 -3.90
N SER A 34 13.90 10.90 -5.22
CA SER A 34 12.72 11.10 -6.08
C SER A 34 11.57 10.12 -5.81
N ILE A 35 11.69 9.29 -4.77
CA ILE A 35 10.72 8.27 -4.37
C ILE A 35 9.89 8.83 -3.22
N PRO A 36 8.55 8.68 -3.23
CA PRO A 36 7.71 9.14 -2.13
C PRO A 36 8.07 8.45 -0.82
N GLY A 37 8.13 9.22 0.27
CA GLY A 37 8.49 8.75 1.60
C GLY A 37 7.60 7.61 2.13
N SER A 38 6.36 7.49 1.65
CA SER A 38 5.48 6.36 1.96
C SER A 38 6.02 5.02 1.46
N LEU A 39 6.73 5.00 0.32
CA LEU A 39 7.37 3.79 -0.20
C LEU A 39 8.57 3.38 0.68
N ILE A 40 9.33 4.37 1.16
CA ILE A 40 10.43 4.16 2.11
C ILE A 40 9.88 3.61 3.45
N GLY A 41 8.80 4.20 3.94
CA GLY A 41 8.09 3.73 5.13
C GLY A 41 7.58 2.29 4.98
N MET A 42 7.06 1.93 3.80
CA MET A 42 6.65 0.56 3.47
C MET A 42 7.84 -0.43 3.47
N LEU A 43 8.97 -0.07 2.87
CA LEU A 43 10.19 -0.90 2.89
C LEU A 43 10.70 -1.11 4.32
N MET A 44 10.65 -0.08 5.15
CA MET A 44 11.02 -0.15 6.56
C MET A 44 10.08 -1.08 7.33
N LEU A 45 8.78 -0.96 7.12
CA LEU A 45 7.78 -1.87 7.69
C LEU A 45 8.00 -3.32 7.25
N PHE A 46 8.35 -3.53 5.99
CA PHE A 46 8.68 -4.84 5.45
C PHE A 46 9.89 -5.47 6.16
N LEU A 47 10.95 -4.69 6.41
CA LEU A 47 12.12 -5.14 7.18
C LEU A 47 11.74 -5.52 8.63
N LEU A 48 10.86 -4.74 9.26
CA LEU A 48 10.39 -5.02 10.63
C LEU A 48 9.46 -6.25 10.71
N LEU A 49 8.63 -6.46 9.69
CA LEU A 49 7.83 -7.69 9.55
C LEU A 49 8.73 -8.90 9.30
N SER A 50 9.76 -8.75 8.46
CA SER A 50 10.74 -9.80 8.13
C SER A 50 11.53 -10.24 9.37
N THR A 51 11.88 -9.30 10.25
CA THR A 51 12.53 -9.58 11.55
C THR A 51 11.57 -10.13 12.62
N ARG A 52 10.28 -10.36 12.28
CA ARG A 52 9.21 -10.83 13.18
C ARG A 52 9.00 -9.99 14.45
N ILE A 53 9.49 -8.75 14.47
CA ILE A 53 9.29 -7.81 15.60
C ILE A 53 7.81 -7.42 15.68
N LEU A 54 7.15 -7.34 14.53
CA LEU A 54 5.72 -7.07 14.41
C LEU A 54 4.93 -8.36 14.10
N PRO A 55 3.84 -8.65 14.82
CA PRO A 55 3.00 -9.82 14.55
C PRO A 55 2.26 -9.66 13.20
N LEU A 56 2.65 -10.45 12.20
CA LEU A 56 2.05 -10.46 10.87
C LEU A 56 0.52 -10.62 10.89
N LYS A 57 0.02 -11.34 11.88
CA LYS A 57 -1.40 -11.61 12.13
C LYS A 57 -2.27 -10.34 12.20
N TRP A 58 -1.69 -9.19 12.57
CA TRP A 58 -2.41 -7.91 12.58
C TRP A 58 -2.72 -7.40 11.17
N PHE A 59 -1.81 -7.65 10.22
CA PHE A 59 -1.93 -7.19 8.84
C PHE A 59 -2.65 -8.20 7.93
N GLU A 60 -2.62 -9.49 8.28
CA GLU A 60 -3.23 -10.60 7.52
C GLU A 60 -4.73 -10.38 7.27
N LEU A 61 -5.48 -10.00 8.31
CA LEU A 61 -6.91 -9.68 8.22
C LEU A 61 -7.22 -8.49 7.30
N GLY A 62 -6.36 -7.47 7.30
CA GLY A 62 -6.50 -6.31 6.43
C GLY A 62 -6.15 -6.65 4.97
N ALA A 63 -5.08 -7.41 4.78
CA ALA A 63 -4.59 -7.84 3.47
C ALA A 63 -5.60 -8.75 2.77
N GLU A 64 -6.19 -9.73 3.46
CA GLU A 64 -7.23 -10.59 2.88
C GLU A 64 -8.42 -9.77 2.37
N LYS A 65 -8.87 -8.77 3.14
CA LYS A 65 -9.95 -7.87 2.71
C LYS A 65 -9.55 -7.05 1.48
N LEU A 66 -8.33 -6.53 1.43
CA LEU A 66 -7.81 -5.73 0.32
C LEU A 66 -7.66 -6.55 -0.98
N ILE A 67 -7.19 -7.80 -0.89
CA ILE A 67 -7.00 -8.69 -2.04
C ILE A 67 -8.32 -8.92 -2.78
N VAL A 68 -9.44 -9.00 -2.07
CA VAL A 68 -10.78 -9.14 -2.68
C VAL A 68 -11.16 -7.94 -3.55
N PHE A 69 -10.66 -6.74 -3.23
CA PHE A 69 -10.90 -5.53 -4.02
C PHE A 69 -9.88 -5.33 -5.15
N LEU A 70 -8.80 -6.11 -5.19
CA LEU A 70 -7.75 -6.01 -6.21
C LEU A 70 -8.28 -6.08 -7.66
N PRO A 71 -9.25 -6.95 -8.02
CA PRO A 71 -9.87 -6.93 -9.35
C PRO A 71 -10.50 -5.58 -9.72
N LEU A 72 -11.10 -4.86 -8.75
CA LEU A 72 -11.70 -3.54 -9.00
C LEU A 72 -10.66 -2.47 -9.35
N PHE A 73 -9.41 -2.62 -8.89
CA PHE A 73 -8.32 -1.73 -9.30
C PHE A 73 -7.70 -2.16 -10.64
N LEU A 74 -7.61 -3.47 -10.87
CA LEU A 74 -7.00 -4.04 -12.08
C LEU A 74 -7.86 -3.83 -13.33
N ILE A 75 -9.18 -4.04 -13.24
CA ILE A 75 -10.10 -3.91 -14.39
C ILE A 75 -10.03 -2.50 -15.03
N PRO A 76 -10.23 -1.38 -14.30
CA PRO A 76 -10.14 -0.04 -14.88
C PRO A 76 -8.72 0.31 -15.35
N SER A 77 -7.68 -0.11 -14.61
CA SER A 77 -6.30 0.13 -15.04
C SER A 77 -5.95 -0.63 -16.32
N THR A 78 -6.46 -1.85 -16.51
CA THR A 78 -6.16 -2.69 -17.67
C THR A 78 -6.99 -2.31 -18.88
N THR A 79 -8.27 -1.97 -18.69
CA THR A 79 -9.15 -1.52 -19.79
C THR A 79 -8.67 -0.22 -20.43
N GLY A 80 -8.12 0.71 -19.64
CA GLY A 80 -7.45 1.89 -20.19
C GLY A 80 -6.27 1.53 -21.10
N LEU A 81 -5.45 0.54 -20.73
CA LEU A 81 -4.37 0.06 -21.60
C LEU A 81 -4.88 -0.61 -22.87
N MET A 82 -6.03 -1.28 -22.84
CA MET A 82 -6.63 -1.89 -24.05
C MET A 82 -7.18 -0.81 -25.00
N GLU A 83 -7.80 0.24 -24.46
CA GLU A 83 -8.30 1.38 -25.23
C GLU A 83 -7.16 2.13 -25.93
N TYR A 84 -6.11 2.51 -25.19
CA TYR A 84 -4.93 3.15 -25.78
C TYR A 84 -4.07 2.20 -26.61
N GLY A 85 -4.00 0.91 -26.26
CA GLY A 85 -3.28 -0.10 -27.01
C GLY A 85 -3.84 -0.28 -28.41
N SER A 86 -5.17 -0.26 -28.56
CA SER A 86 -5.84 -0.28 -29.86
C SER A 86 -5.52 0.98 -30.70
N PHE A 87 -5.44 2.15 -30.05
CA PHE A 87 -5.10 3.42 -30.70
C PHE A 87 -3.64 3.49 -31.17
N LEU A 88 -2.70 2.94 -30.38
CA LEU A 88 -1.28 2.87 -30.74
C LEU A 88 -1.02 1.89 -31.88
N LEU A 89 -1.69 0.73 -31.89
CA LEU A 89 -1.58 -0.26 -32.96
C LEU A 89 -2.19 0.25 -34.28
N SER A 90 -3.30 0.98 -34.22
CA SER A 90 -3.92 1.63 -35.40
C SER A 90 -3.07 2.73 -36.03
N LYS A 91 -2.08 3.27 -35.31
CA LYS A 91 -1.21 4.35 -35.80
C LYS A 91 0.15 3.83 -36.31
N ILE A 92 0.47 2.57 -36.03
CA ILE A 92 1.74 1.91 -36.41
C ILE A 92 1.59 1.02 -37.66
N ILE A 93 0.38 0.49 -37.92
CA ILE A 93 0.00 -0.22 -39.16
C ILE A 93 -0.68 0.76 -40.12
#